data_AF-A0A9E1X6U5-F1
#
_entry.id   AF-A0A9E1X6U5-F1
#
_cell.length_a   1.000
_cell.length_b   1.000
_cell.length_c   1.000
_cell.angle_alpha   90.00
_cell.angle_beta   90.00
_cell.angle_gamma   90.00
#
_symmetry.space_group_name_H-M   'P 1'
#
loop_
_entity.id
_entity.type
_entity.pdbx_description
1 polymer ?
#
loop_
_entity_poly.entity_id
_entity_poly.type
_entity_poly.pdbx_seq_one_letter_code
_entity_poly.pdbx_strand_id
1 'polypeptide(L)'
;MEKTVTAHNQAHLSLRAGNDVMRLARMGSFHQSRLSFMRVLLRRLKSENWTFKRPVWKIDANGVGVATYTAIGPHRTYTLVAFAHDLPDELRSDRVIAEAWDATFSLHDGDVRQADIERLKNNVPLQEAGRISDSEFVLSRANKSVRLFDYVRNCLATGIQPDLAKIEPIGYLMRTSAVYGSGKFGAADRNAWADRPEFAGSFQPELLAVWLIRAFTIDMVEHMAKIQAPDTAVTLAPDIRRRIGVGNSTGLGMAPFLINHPALIHAWINARETALGRVRAIVKTETQTLAYFLSLVKRAAINAEAWQVEHPYQKSKTEGLRADLASLSTYMENFDAHQPCPWDALYRWGRDNLTIEGQEQLVSLLIEPFGDLVDDLAYTMSADETTRHIIDGTQSIAALRKQITAQYGWAHSLDFSQKAEQARVWYVSEEKLEPRLGERFEEPIAPYEQPLAPGRDAIACYEAIKDWDDNDTVARFLMAHPEHRHIVRRAQFTNGLDYAEIRDNTIAADMMPIDLLRCKLSFFGATKFDPRSDRWLRITMYQGAPFPDELANLDPDDLVYPPLQ
;
A
#
# COMPACT_ATOMS: atom_id res chain seq x y z
N MET A 1 22.56 -25.80 -22.17
CA MET A 1 21.93 -25.31 -23.42
C MET A 1 21.65 -23.84 -23.21
N GLU A 2 22.48 -23.00 -23.82
CA GLU A 2 22.37 -21.54 -23.79
C GLU A 2 21.01 -21.11 -24.36
N LYS A 3 20.19 -20.47 -23.55
CA LYS A 3 19.02 -19.73 -24.04
C LYS A 3 19.54 -18.41 -24.58
N THR A 4 19.60 -18.31 -25.89
CA THR A 4 19.84 -17.08 -26.64
C THR A 4 18.78 -16.05 -26.25
N VAL A 5 19.17 -15.06 -25.46
CA VAL A 5 18.34 -13.88 -25.18
C VAL A 5 18.35 -13.03 -26.46
N THR A 6 17.34 -13.21 -27.30
CA THR A 6 17.06 -12.27 -28.39
C THR A 6 16.69 -10.93 -27.78
N ALA A 7 17.63 -9.98 -27.80
CA ALA A 7 17.36 -8.58 -27.55
C ALA A 7 16.38 -8.08 -28.63
N HIS A 8 15.09 -8.05 -28.31
CA HIS A 8 14.11 -7.33 -29.11
C HIS A 8 14.33 -5.85 -28.88
N ASN A 9 14.77 -5.16 -29.93
CA ASN A 9 14.81 -3.71 -30.03
C ASN A 9 13.35 -3.20 -29.98
N GLN A 10 12.77 -3.09 -28.78
CA GLN A 10 11.43 -2.56 -28.58
C GLN A 10 11.47 -1.04 -28.77
N ALA A 11 10.60 -0.52 -29.65
CA ALA A 11 10.35 0.91 -29.71
C ALA A 11 9.81 1.36 -28.34
N HIS A 12 10.63 2.08 -27.57
CA HIS A 12 10.21 2.60 -26.27
C HIS A 12 9.25 3.78 -26.46
N LEU A 13 7.97 3.55 -26.19
CA LEU A 13 7.01 4.65 -26.05
C LEU A 13 7.41 5.49 -24.83
N SER A 14 7.28 6.81 -24.94
CA SER A 14 7.48 7.71 -23.80
C SER A 14 6.57 7.34 -22.64
N LEU A 15 7.14 7.30 -21.44
CA LEU A 15 6.38 7.21 -20.20
C LEU A 15 5.51 8.46 -20.04
N ARG A 16 4.45 8.38 -19.23
CA ARG A 16 3.63 9.55 -18.88
C ARG A 16 4.48 10.52 -18.05
N ALA A 17 4.34 11.81 -18.29
CA ALA A 17 5.15 12.81 -17.60
C ALA A 17 4.79 12.87 -16.10
N GLY A 18 5.76 13.22 -15.26
CA GLY A 18 5.52 13.43 -13.83
C GLY A 18 4.45 14.50 -13.55
N ASN A 19 4.33 15.51 -14.42
CA ASN A 19 3.28 16.54 -14.36
C ASN A 19 1.86 15.98 -14.51
N ASP A 20 1.71 14.82 -15.14
CA ASP A 20 0.41 14.16 -15.31
C ASP A 20 0.18 13.15 -14.19
N VAL A 21 1.20 12.36 -13.86
CA VAL A 21 1.11 11.20 -12.94
C VAL A 21 1.11 11.62 -11.47
N MET A 22 1.96 12.57 -11.09
CA MET A 22 2.21 12.94 -9.70
C MET A 22 1.25 14.01 -9.17
N ARG A 23 0.02 14.01 -9.68
CA ARG A 23 -1.08 14.88 -9.20
C ARG A 23 -1.89 14.14 -8.15
N LEU A 24 -2.25 14.81 -7.05
CA LEU A 24 -2.98 14.22 -5.92
C LEU A 24 -4.24 13.50 -6.40
N ALA A 25 -5.07 14.14 -7.22
CA ALA A 25 -6.29 13.53 -7.73
C ALA A 25 -6.05 12.22 -8.51
N ARG A 26 -4.94 12.11 -9.25
CA ARG A 26 -4.57 10.92 -10.02
C ARG A 26 -3.90 9.84 -9.15
N MET A 27 -2.98 10.23 -8.28
CA MET A 27 -2.38 9.34 -7.28
C MET A 27 -3.46 8.71 -6.38
N GLY A 28 -4.44 9.52 -5.98
CA GLY A 28 -5.66 9.11 -5.27
C GLY A 28 -6.70 8.41 -6.14
N SER A 29 -6.33 8.00 -7.35
CA SER A 29 -7.15 7.18 -8.26
C SER A 29 -6.42 5.89 -8.64
N PHE A 30 -5.23 5.61 -8.10
CA PHE A 30 -4.55 4.36 -8.39
C PHE A 30 -5.31 3.14 -7.84
N HIS A 31 -5.18 2.05 -8.57
CA HIS A 31 -5.65 0.72 -8.22
C HIS A 31 -4.47 -0.22 -8.09
N GLN A 32 -4.67 -1.33 -7.39
CA GLN A 32 -3.66 -2.37 -7.34
C GLN A 32 -3.32 -2.91 -8.74
N SER A 33 -2.13 -3.49 -8.89
CA SER A 33 -1.67 -4.13 -10.11
C SER A 33 -0.80 -5.34 -9.78
N ARG A 34 -0.27 -6.02 -10.80
CA ARG A 34 0.71 -7.10 -10.63
C ARG A 34 1.93 -6.73 -9.80
N LEU A 35 2.26 -5.44 -9.72
CA LEU A 35 3.39 -4.90 -8.96
C LEU A 35 3.07 -4.62 -7.49
N SER A 36 1.82 -4.83 -7.06
CA SER A 36 1.43 -4.58 -5.69
C SER A 36 2.11 -5.56 -4.72
N PHE A 37 2.59 -5.05 -3.59
CA PHE A 37 3.51 -5.74 -2.67
C PHE A 37 2.95 -7.04 -2.11
N MET A 38 1.66 -7.09 -1.77
CA MET A 38 1.01 -8.33 -1.33
C MET A 38 1.08 -9.42 -2.40
N ARG A 39 0.93 -9.05 -3.67
CA ARG A 39 0.97 -9.99 -4.80
C ARG A 39 2.38 -10.45 -5.10
N VAL A 40 3.33 -9.51 -5.11
CA VAL A 40 4.76 -9.81 -5.25
C VAL A 40 5.22 -10.79 -4.16
N LEU A 41 4.79 -10.57 -2.91
CA LEU A 41 5.07 -11.50 -1.81
C LEU A 41 4.51 -12.89 -2.10
N LEU A 42 3.20 -13.02 -2.35
CA LEU A 42 2.57 -14.33 -2.56
C LEU A 42 3.13 -15.07 -3.78
N ARG A 43 3.40 -14.35 -4.88
CA ARG A 43 4.04 -14.91 -6.07
C ARG A 43 5.41 -15.48 -5.75
N ARG A 44 6.20 -14.75 -4.95
CA ARG A 44 7.50 -15.22 -4.48
C ARG A 44 7.37 -16.47 -3.62
N LEU A 45 6.56 -16.41 -2.56
CA LEU A 45 6.34 -17.53 -1.64
C LEU A 45 5.95 -18.82 -2.40
N LYS A 46 5.09 -18.69 -3.42
CA LYS A 46 4.73 -19.79 -4.31
C LYS A 46 5.91 -20.26 -5.16
N SER A 47 6.58 -19.35 -5.88
CA SER A 47 7.67 -19.69 -6.81
C SER A 47 8.87 -20.35 -6.13
N GLU A 48 9.12 -19.99 -4.87
CA GLU A 48 10.18 -20.54 -4.04
C GLU A 48 9.74 -21.76 -3.20
N ASN A 49 8.51 -22.27 -3.42
CA ASN A 49 7.94 -23.43 -2.74
C ASN A 49 7.96 -23.33 -1.20
N TRP A 50 7.61 -22.16 -0.66
CA TRP A 50 7.51 -21.99 0.78
C TRP A 50 6.43 -22.91 1.36
N THR A 51 6.69 -23.41 2.58
CA THR A 51 5.74 -24.27 3.30
C THR A 51 5.33 -23.63 4.62
N PHE A 52 4.14 -23.99 5.12
CA PHE A 52 3.56 -23.35 6.28
C PHE A 52 3.10 -24.38 7.31
N LYS A 53 3.37 -24.10 8.59
CA LYS A 53 3.00 -24.98 9.71
C LYS A 53 2.37 -24.17 10.83
N ARG A 54 1.54 -24.83 11.64
CA ARG A 54 0.95 -24.26 12.88
C ARG A 54 1.37 -25.10 14.09
N PRO A 55 2.64 -24.99 14.56
CA PRO A 55 3.19 -25.95 15.53
C PRO A 55 2.63 -25.79 16.95
N VAL A 56 2.11 -24.62 17.31
CA VAL A 56 1.44 -24.38 18.60
C VAL A 56 0.02 -23.90 18.36
N TRP A 57 -0.94 -24.59 18.97
CA TRP A 57 -2.32 -24.14 19.12
C TRP A 57 -2.77 -24.42 20.56
N LYS A 58 -2.75 -23.40 21.41
CA LYS A 58 -3.16 -23.42 22.81
C LYS A 58 -4.18 -22.30 23.05
N ILE A 59 -5.23 -22.29 22.24
CA ILE A 59 -6.39 -21.40 22.38
C ILE A 59 -7.48 -22.19 23.12
N ASP A 60 -8.11 -21.57 24.11
CA ASP A 60 -9.15 -22.18 24.93
C ASP A 60 -10.57 -21.95 24.37
N ALA A 61 -11.57 -22.42 25.11
CA ALA A 61 -12.99 -22.30 24.76
C ALA A 61 -13.48 -20.85 24.62
N ASN A 62 -12.84 -19.90 25.29
CA ASN A 62 -13.18 -18.48 25.24
C ASN A 62 -12.42 -17.75 24.12
N GLY A 63 -11.57 -18.46 23.36
CA GLY A 63 -10.72 -17.85 22.35
C GLY A 63 -9.50 -17.16 22.93
N VAL A 64 -9.05 -17.54 24.14
CA VAL A 64 -7.89 -16.96 24.83
C VAL A 64 -6.71 -17.92 24.75
N GLY A 65 -5.50 -17.39 24.52
CA GLY A 65 -4.29 -18.20 24.61
C GLY A 65 -3.23 -17.84 23.57
N VAL A 66 -2.48 -18.85 23.09
CA VAL A 66 -1.36 -18.66 22.16
C VAL A 66 -1.40 -19.61 20.96
N ALA A 67 -1.09 -19.09 19.79
CA ALA A 67 -0.86 -19.88 18.58
C ALA A 67 0.42 -19.42 17.86
N THR A 68 1.02 -20.29 17.04
CA THR A 68 2.16 -19.94 16.19
C THR A 68 1.96 -20.40 14.75
N TYR A 69 2.45 -19.61 13.80
CA TYR A 69 2.43 -19.91 12.36
C TYR A 69 3.84 -19.74 11.80
N THR A 70 4.42 -20.83 11.31
CA THR A 70 5.78 -20.86 10.79
C THR A 70 5.75 -20.89 9.26
N ALA A 71 6.34 -19.88 8.63
CA ALA A 71 6.59 -19.77 7.20
C ALA A 71 8.04 -20.20 6.92
N ILE A 72 8.20 -21.28 6.15
CA ILE A 72 9.48 -21.94 5.91
C ILE A 72 9.86 -21.73 4.45
N GLY A 73 10.83 -20.87 4.21
CA GLY A 73 11.42 -20.64 2.90
C GLY A 73 12.65 -21.52 2.62
N PRO A 74 13.28 -21.36 1.45
CA PRO A 74 14.45 -22.16 1.06
C PRO A 74 15.67 -21.97 1.97
N HIS A 75 15.82 -20.80 2.58
CA HIS A 75 16.99 -20.42 3.35
C HIS A 75 16.69 -20.00 4.79
N ARG A 76 15.47 -19.52 5.06
CA ARG A 76 15.09 -18.94 6.34
C ARG A 76 13.66 -19.32 6.71
N THR A 77 13.41 -19.26 8.00
CA THR A 77 12.12 -19.49 8.61
C THR A 77 11.67 -18.21 9.31
N TYR A 78 10.37 -17.93 9.30
CA TYR A 78 9.75 -16.81 10.03
C TYR A 78 8.54 -17.32 10.79
N THR A 79 8.36 -16.92 12.04
CA THR A 79 7.26 -17.43 12.86
C THR A 79 6.42 -16.29 13.42
N LEU A 80 5.14 -16.25 13.03
CA LEU A 80 4.15 -15.40 13.69
C LEU A 80 3.75 -16.02 15.03
N VAL A 81 3.91 -15.29 16.12
CA VAL A 81 3.34 -15.63 17.44
C VAL A 81 2.08 -14.79 17.64
N ALA A 82 0.95 -15.45 17.88
CA ALA A 82 -0.35 -14.83 18.11
C ALA A 82 -0.78 -15.06 19.56
N PHE A 83 -1.06 -13.96 20.27
CA PHE A 83 -1.67 -13.99 21.60
C PHE A 83 -3.10 -13.49 21.50
N ALA A 84 -4.06 -14.34 21.87
CA ALA A 84 -5.47 -14.01 21.90
C ALA A 84 -5.90 -13.73 23.34
N HIS A 85 -6.68 -12.67 23.52
CA HIS A 85 -7.09 -12.14 24.81
C HIS A 85 -8.61 -12.09 24.91
N ASP A 86 -9.12 -12.13 26.14
CA ASP A 86 -10.52 -11.78 26.39
C ASP A 86 -10.63 -10.25 26.45
N LEU A 87 -11.57 -9.70 25.68
CA LEU A 87 -11.80 -8.27 25.61
C LEU A 87 -13.30 -7.99 25.45
N PRO A 88 -13.92 -7.31 26.43
CA PRO A 88 -15.29 -6.83 26.32
C PRO A 88 -15.51 -5.98 25.07
N ASP A 89 -16.68 -6.14 24.45
CA ASP A 89 -17.07 -5.50 23.19
C ASP A 89 -16.93 -3.97 23.23
N GLU A 90 -17.28 -3.36 24.36
CA GLU A 90 -17.24 -1.92 24.61
C GLU A 90 -15.82 -1.33 24.65
N LEU A 91 -14.80 -2.16 24.87
CA LEU A 91 -13.39 -1.74 24.85
C LEU A 91 -12.76 -1.83 23.45
N ARG A 92 -13.46 -2.43 22.48
CA ARG A 92 -12.94 -2.55 21.10
C ARG A 92 -12.95 -1.18 20.42
N SER A 93 -11.76 -0.74 20.01
CA SER A 93 -11.57 0.50 19.27
C SER A 93 -10.76 0.28 18.00
N ASP A 94 -11.18 0.96 16.93
CA ASP A 94 -10.42 1.00 15.68
C ASP A 94 -9.20 1.92 15.75
N ARG A 95 -9.08 2.69 16.84
CA ARG A 95 -8.01 3.67 16.97
C ARG A 95 -6.74 3.00 17.46
N VAL A 96 -5.62 3.47 16.90
CA VAL A 96 -4.27 3.10 17.30
C VAL A 96 -4.03 3.36 18.80
N ILE A 97 -4.74 4.30 19.41
CA ILE A 97 -4.58 4.72 20.81
C ILE A 97 -5.34 3.86 21.84
N ALA A 98 -5.97 2.76 21.42
CA ALA A 98 -6.62 1.85 22.38
C ALA A 98 -5.57 1.27 23.36
N GLU A 99 -6.03 0.73 24.49
CA GLU A 99 -5.14 0.12 25.51
C GLU A 99 -5.22 -1.42 25.52
N ALA A 100 -6.19 -2.00 24.82
CA ALA A 100 -6.39 -3.44 24.77
C ALA A 100 -6.97 -3.89 23.41
N TRP A 101 -6.69 -5.15 23.04
CA TRP A 101 -7.12 -5.76 21.77
C TRP A 101 -7.46 -7.24 21.96
N ASP A 102 -8.37 -7.76 21.13
CA ASP A 102 -8.71 -9.20 21.12
C ASP A 102 -7.50 -10.09 20.76
N ALA A 103 -6.56 -9.58 19.97
CA ALA A 103 -5.34 -10.30 19.64
C ALA A 103 -4.15 -9.37 19.40
N THR A 104 -2.98 -9.84 19.78
CA THR A 104 -1.69 -9.17 19.56
C THR A 104 -0.68 -10.14 18.97
N PHE A 105 0.22 -9.65 18.14
CA PHE A 105 1.06 -10.48 17.28
C PHE A 105 2.49 -10.00 17.23
N SER A 106 3.42 -10.93 17.04
CA SER A 106 4.77 -10.60 16.63
C SER A 106 5.32 -11.57 15.60
N LEU A 107 6.01 -11.06 14.57
CA LEU A 107 6.72 -11.89 13.59
C LEU A 107 8.18 -12.02 14.02
N HIS A 108 8.57 -13.24 14.37
CA HIS A 108 9.91 -13.61 14.82
C HIS A 108 10.77 -14.11 13.66
N ASP A 109 12.07 -13.80 13.70
CA ASP A 109 13.09 -14.30 12.78
C ASP A 109 13.56 -15.70 13.20
N GLY A 110 13.11 -16.72 12.47
CA GLY A 110 13.40 -18.12 12.77
C GLY A 110 12.31 -18.86 13.53
N ASP A 111 12.67 -20.02 14.06
CA ASP A 111 11.82 -20.82 14.94
C ASP A 111 11.71 -20.17 16.33
N VAL A 112 10.58 -20.40 17.00
CA VAL A 112 10.27 -19.80 18.31
C VAL A 112 10.35 -20.89 19.39
N ARG A 113 11.13 -20.65 20.45
CA ARG A 113 11.21 -21.54 21.61
C ARG A 113 10.14 -21.17 22.64
N GLN A 114 9.85 -22.07 23.58
CA GLN A 114 8.90 -21.76 24.67
C GLN A 114 9.32 -20.53 25.48
N ALA A 115 10.63 -20.32 25.71
CA ALA A 115 11.13 -19.13 26.41
C ALA A 115 10.85 -17.83 25.63
N ASP A 116 10.90 -17.87 24.30
CA ASP A 116 10.58 -16.72 23.46
C ASP A 116 9.07 -16.42 23.55
N ILE A 117 8.22 -17.45 23.53
CA ILE A 117 6.77 -17.29 23.75
C ILE A 117 6.47 -16.65 25.10
N GLU A 118 7.07 -17.12 26.20
CA GLU A 118 6.82 -16.54 27.53
C GLU A 118 7.30 -15.08 27.62
N ARG A 119 8.46 -14.76 27.05
CA ARG A 119 8.95 -13.37 26.98
C ARG A 119 8.00 -12.48 26.19
N LEU A 120 7.58 -12.93 25.01
CA LEU A 120 6.69 -12.17 24.13
C LEU A 120 5.31 -12.01 24.74
N LYS A 121 4.77 -13.02 25.43
CA LYS A 121 3.48 -12.96 26.13
C LYS A 121 3.43 -11.81 27.14
N ASN A 122 4.55 -11.56 27.83
CA ASN A 122 4.64 -10.50 28.85
C ASN A 122 4.88 -9.10 28.28
N ASN A 123 5.16 -8.97 26.97
CA ASN A 123 5.59 -7.69 26.37
C ASN A 123 4.74 -7.25 25.18
N VAL A 124 4.38 -8.17 24.28
CA VAL A 124 3.63 -7.87 23.06
C VAL A 124 2.25 -7.24 23.37
N PRO A 125 1.50 -7.68 24.39
CA PRO A 125 0.24 -7.04 24.75
C PRO A 125 0.39 -5.62 25.32
N LEU A 126 1.55 -5.28 25.91
CA LEU A 126 1.80 -3.99 26.57
C LEU A 126 2.14 -2.85 25.60
N GLN A 127 2.45 -3.16 24.34
CA GLN A 127 2.68 -2.18 23.27
C GLN A 127 3.72 -1.10 23.63
N GLU A 128 3.30 0.16 23.76
CA GLU A 128 4.16 1.29 24.12
C GLU A 128 4.92 1.08 25.44
N ALA A 129 4.33 0.35 26.40
CA ALA A 129 4.96 -0.03 27.66
C ALA A 129 5.80 -1.32 27.59
N GLY A 130 5.58 -2.15 26.57
CA GLY A 130 6.31 -3.40 26.34
C GLY A 130 7.55 -3.23 25.48
N ARG A 131 8.46 -4.19 25.52
CA ARG A 131 9.62 -4.24 24.61
C ARG A 131 9.77 -5.62 24.00
N ILE A 132 9.91 -5.64 22.67
CA ILE A 132 10.40 -6.81 21.93
C ILE A 132 11.91 -6.65 21.69
N SER A 133 12.49 -7.54 20.91
CA SER A 133 13.93 -7.60 20.65
C SER A 133 14.25 -7.52 19.16
N ASP A 134 15.55 -7.50 18.85
CA ASP A 134 16.08 -7.60 17.49
C ASP A 134 15.80 -8.95 16.79
N SER A 135 15.23 -9.92 17.52
CA SER A 135 14.72 -11.17 16.95
C SER A 135 13.30 -11.06 16.40
N GLU A 136 12.59 -9.95 16.66
CA GLU A 136 11.23 -9.70 16.18
C GLU A 136 11.22 -8.58 15.12
N PHE A 137 10.63 -8.85 13.96
CA PHE A 137 10.55 -7.90 12.85
C PHE A 137 9.29 -7.05 12.89
N VAL A 138 8.20 -7.65 13.37
CA VAL A 138 6.88 -7.02 13.34
C VAL A 138 6.23 -7.14 14.71
N LEU A 139 5.53 -6.08 15.10
CA LEU A 139 4.55 -6.10 16.17
C LEU A 139 3.20 -5.59 15.63
N SER A 140 2.13 -6.33 15.85
CA SER A 140 0.79 -5.97 15.38
C SER A 140 -0.28 -6.29 16.42
N ARG A 141 -1.48 -5.78 16.19
CA ARG A 141 -2.64 -5.88 17.07
C ARG A 141 -3.93 -5.76 16.27
N ALA A 142 -4.94 -6.53 16.65
CA ALA A 142 -6.20 -6.60 15.94
C ALA A 142 -7.39 -6.84 16.87
N ASN A 143 -8.55 -6.33 16.46
CA ASN A 143 -9.83 -6.55 17.12
C ASN A 143 -10.75 -7.41 16.26
N LYS A 144 -11.58 -8.21 16.91
CA LYS A 144 -12.65 -8.97 16.24
C LYS A 144 -13.66 -8.00 15.65
N SER A 145 -14.23 -8.38 14.51
CA SER A 145 -15.35 -7.67 13.91
C SER A 145 -16.60 -7.86 14.77
N VAL A 146 -17.05 -6.80 15.44
CA VAL A 146 -18.31 -6.78 16.21
C VAL A 146 -19.54 -7.13 15.36
N ARG A 147 -19.43 -7.01 14.03
CA ARG A 147 -20.54 -7.25 13.10
C ARG A 147 -20.55 -8.67 12.52
N LEU A 148 -19.40 -9.34 12.41
CA LEU A 148 -19.29 -10.62 11.71
C LEU A 148 -18.77 -11.78 12.54
N PHE A 149 -17.92 -11.54 13.54
CA PHE A 149 -17.20 -12.64 14.19
C PHE A 149 -18.15 -13.66 14.82
N ASP A 150 -19.06 -13.20 15.67
CA ASP A 150 -20.05 -14.07 16.31
C ASP A 150 -21.08 -14.63 15.33
N TYR A 151 -21.46 -13.84 14.32
CA TYR A 151 -22.37 -14.32 13.27
C TYR A 151 -21.78 -15.53 12.55
N VAL A 152 -20.52 -15.44 12.10
CA VAL A 152 -19.83 -16.54 11.43
C VAL A 152 -19.63 -17.71 12.37
N ARG A 153 -19.16 -17.47 13.61
CA ARG A 153 -19.02 -18.54 14.62
C ARG A 153 -20.32 -19.32 14.79
N ASN A 154 -21.45 -18.61 14.95
CA ASN A 154 -22.74 -19.23 15.19
C ASN A 154 -23.26 -20.00 13.97
N CYS A 155 -23.06 -19.48 12.74
CA CYS A 155 -23.37 -20.22 11.51
C CYS A 155 -22.59 -21.55 11.45
N LEU A 156 -21.27 -21.47 11.63
CA LEU A 156 -20.41 -22.63 11.58
C LEU A 156 -20.77 -23.65 12.66
N ALA A 157 -21.04 -23.20 13.88
CA ALA A 157 -21.43 -24.06 15.00
C ALA A 157 -22.73 -24.83 14.71
N THR A 158 -23.70 -24.21 14.02
CA THR A 158 -24.96 -24.87 13.64
C THR A 158 -24.87 -25.71 12.36
N GLY A 159 -23.68 -25.84 11.77
CA GLY A 159 -23.46 -26.63 10.55
C GLY A 159 -23.81 -25.91 9.25
N ILE A 160 -23.95 -24.57 9.28
CA ILE A 160 -24.43 -23.76 8.16
C ILE A 160 -23.32 -22.81 7.70
N GLN A 161 -23.17 -22.60 6.40
CA GLN A 161 -22.26 -21.59 5.85
C GLN A 161 -22.85 -20.18 5.98
N PRO A 162 -22.04 -19.15 6.31
CA PRO A 162 -22.54 -17.78 6.43
C PRO A 162 -22.97 -17.20 5.08
N ASP A 163 -23.96 -16.31 5.12
CA ASP A 163 -24.50 -15.62 3.95
C ASP A 163 -23.49 -14.60 3.40
N LEU A 164 -23.20 -14.73 2.11
CA LEU A 164 -22.29 -13.87 1.35
C LEU A 164 -22.73 -12.40 1.37
N ALA A 165 -24.05 -12.14 1.36
CA ALA A 165 -24.60 -10.79 1.43
C ALA A 165 -24.27 -10.08 2.76
N LYS A 166 -23.97 -10.84 3.83
CA LYS A 166 -23.48 -10.31 5.11
C LYS A 166 -21.96 -10.20 5.15
N ILE A 167 -21.25 -11.15 4.55
CA ILE A 167 -19.77 -11.16 4.54
C ILE A 167 -19.21 -10.03 3.70
N GLU A 168 -19.64 -9.89 2.44
CA GLU A 168 -19.00 -9.04 1.45
C GLU A 168 -18.96 -7.54 1.78
N PRO A 169 -20.01 -6.94 2.37
CA PRO A 169 -19.96 -5.52 2.73
C PRO A 169 -18.93 -5.17 3.82
N ILE A 170 -18.46 -6.16 4.59
CA ILE A 170 -17.50 -5.96 5.69
C ILE A 170 -16.14 -6.56 5.32
N GLY A 171 -16.12 -7.79 4.83
CA GLY A 171 -14.97 -8.42 4.20
C GLY A 171 -13.85 -8.85 5.14
N TYR A 172 -14.01 -8.75 6.47
CA TYR A 172 -13.02 -9.20 7.44
C TYR A 172 -13.67 -9.68 8.75
N LEU A 173 -13.00 -10.60 9.45
CA LEU A 173 -13.37 -11.06 10.80
C LEU A 173 -12.48 -10.46 11.90
N MET A 174 -11.29 -10.01 11.54
CA MET A 174 -10.42 -9.19 12.38
C MET A 174 -9.92 -7.97 11.61
N ARG A 175 -9.73 -6.88 12.35
CA ARG A 175 -9.15 -5.65 11.84
C ARG A 175 -7.90 -5.29 12.62
N THR A 176 -6.81 -5.13 11.91
CA THR A 176 -5.56 -4.60 12.46
C THR A 176 -5.72 -3.10 12.74
N SER A 177 -5.29 -2.66 13.92
CA SER A 177 -5.19 -1.22 14.22
C SER A 177 -3.79 -0.69 13.93
N ALA A 178 -2.76 -1.53 13.99
CA ALA A 178 -1.41 -1.17 13.60
C ALA A 178 -0.56 -2.39 13.20
N VAL A 179 0.43 -2.15 12.34
CA VAL A 179 1.48 -3.11 11.98
C VAL A 179 2.78 -2.31 12.02
N TYR A 180 3.61 -2.56 13.03
CA TYR A 180 4.85 -1.83 13.29
C TYR A 180 6.05 -2.71 13.00
N GLY A 181 7.13 -2.10 12.51
CA GLY A 181 8.43 -2.71 12.32
C GLY A 181 9.53 -1.65 12.41
N SER A 182 10.69 -1.95 11.84
CA SER A 182 11.82 -1.01 11.68
C SER A 182 12.22 -0.31 13.01
N GLY A 183 12.68 -1.08 13.99
CA GLY A 183 13.20 -0.55 15.25
C GLY A 183 12.16 -0.16 16.31
N LYS A 184 10.89 0.01 15.93
CA LYS A 184 9.86 0.44 16.88
C LYS A 184 9.66 -0.62 17.98
N PHE A 185 9.54 -0.17 19.23
CA PHE A 185 9.38 -1.02 20.42
C PHE A 185 10.55 -2.00 20.69
N GLY A 186 11.72 -1.74 20.11
CA GLY A 186 12.88 -2.63 20.20
C GLY A 186 12.93 -3.71 19.14
N ALA A 187 12.01 -3.69 18.16
CA ALA A 187 12.04 -4.58 17.00
C ALA A 187 13.37 -4.46 16.23
N ALA A 188 13.66 -5.45 15.39
CA ALA A 188 14.76 -5.35 14.45
C ALA A 188 14.64 -4.10 13.55
N ASP A 189 15.75 -3.38 13.40
CA ASP A 189 15.86 -2.32 12.40
C ASP A 189 15.88 -2.94 10.99
N ARG A 190 15.51 -2.16 9.96
CA ARG A 190 15.61 -2.56 8.56
C ARG A 190 17.01 -3.09 8.22
N ASN A 191 18.07 -2.50 8.79
CA ASN A 191 19.44 -2.93 8.53
C ASN A 191 19.72 -4.40 8.88
N ALA A 192 18.93 -5.01 9.77
CA ALA A 192 19.08 -6.43 10.14
C ALA A 192 18.63 -7.41 9.04
N TRP A 193 17.81 -6.95 8.09
CA TRP A 193 17.23 -7.79 7.04
C TRP A 193 17.24 -7.16 5.64
N ALA A 194 17.78 -5.96 5.47
CA ALA A 194 17.82 -5.22 4.21
C ALA A 194 18.43 -6.02 3.04
N ASP A 195 19.44 -6.85 3.32
CA ASP A 195 20.16 -7.63 2.32
C ASP A 195 19.51 -9.00 2.04
N ARG A 196 18.37 -9.31 2.68
CA ARG A 196 17.66 -10.58 2.47
C ARG A 196 16.88 -10.52 1.16
N PRO A 197 17.18 -11.37 0.17
CA PRO A 197 16.49 -11.33 -1.12
C PRO A 197 14.98 -11.41 -0.96
N GLU A 198 14.48 -12.27 -0.06
CA GLU A 198 13.05 -12.48 0.21
C GLU A 198 12.31 -11.24 0.69
N PHE A 199 13.01 -10.27 1.29
CA PHE A 199 12.46 -9.02 1.79
C PHE A 199 13.01 -7.78 1.05
N ALA A 200 13.54 -7.96 -0.16
CA ALA A 200 13.98 -6.84 -1.01
C ALA A 200 12.84 -5.88 -1.41
N GLY A 201 11.59 -6.38 -1.43
CA GLY A 201 10.39 -5.57 -1.66
C GLY A 201 10.05 -4.67 -0.47
N SER A 202 9.22 -3.65 -0.71
CA SER A 202 8.74 -2.77 0.36
C SER A 202 7.77 -3.51 1.30
N PHE A 203 7.91 -3.31 2.62
CA PHE A 203 7.03 -3.81 3.68
C PHE A 203 6.82 -5.34 3.73
N GLN A 204 7.77 -6.14 3.22
CA GLN A 204 7.56 -7.59 3.09
C GLN A 204 7.37 -8.32 4.42
N PRO A 205 8.14 -8.05 5.51
CA PRO A 205 7.89 -8.67 6.81
C PRO A 205 6.49 -8.33 7.34
N GLU A 206 6.09 -7.06 7.27
CA GLU A 206 4.78 -6.58 7.73
C GLU A 206 3.64 -7.25 6.97
N LEU A 207 3.77 -7.35 5.65
CA LEU A 207 2.76 -7.97 4.79
C LEU A 207 2.69 -9.50 4.99
N LEU A 208 3.81 -10.18 5.26
CA LEU A 208 3.82 -11.59 5.65
C LEU A 208 3.07 -11.79 6.97
N ALA A 209 3.33 -10.93 7.97
CA ALA A 209 2.63 -10.98 9.25
C ALA A 209 1.11 -10.82 9.08
N VAL A 210 0.66 -9.84 8.28
CA VAL A 210 -0.79 -9.63 8.02
C VAL A 210 -1.43 -10.83 7.32
N TRP A 211 -0.74 -11.47 6.38
CA TRP A 211 -1.26 -12.67 5.71
C TRP A 211 -1.41 -13.86 6.68
N LEU A 212 -0.46 -14.05 7.60
CA LEU A 212 -0.55 -15.07 8.63
C LEU A 212 -1.61 -14.74 9.70
N ILE A 213 -1.81 -13.45 10.04
CA ILE A 213 -2.91 -12.98 10.90
C ILE A 213 -4.28 -13.33 10.29
N ARG A 214 -4.40 -13.25 8.96
CA ARG A 214 -5.61 -13.69 8.25
C ARG A 214 -5.91 -15.18 8.49
N ALA A 215 -4.89 -16.03 8.37
CA ALA A 215 -5.03 -17.46 8.64
C ALA A 215 -5.45 -17.71 10.09
N PHE A 216 -4.77 -17.07 11.05
CA PHE A 216 -5.12 -17.12 12.46
C PHE A 216 -6.58 -16.76 12.73
N THR A 217 -7.07 -15.71 12.08
CA THR A 217 -8.45 -15.25 12.26
C THR A 217 -9.48 -16.30 11.88
N ILE A 218 -9.26 -16.99 10.76
CA ILE A 218 -10.15 -18.08 10.31
C ILE A 218 -10.07 -19.27 11.26
N ASP A 219 -8.85 -19.70 11.58
CA ASP A 219 -8.63 -20.83 12.47
C ASP A 219 -9.27 -20.59 13.84
N MET A 220 -9.26 -19.35 14.33
CA MET A 220 -9.87 -18.98 15.60
C MET A 220 -11.39 -19.06 15.57
N VAL A 221 -12.07 -18.56 14.52
CA VAL A 221 -13.53 -18.62 14.45
C VAL A 221 -14.04 -20.05 14.29
N GLU A 222 -13.33 -20.87 13.50
CA GLU A 222 -13.66 -22.29 13.32
C GLU A 222 -13.43 -23.10 14.60
N HIS A 223 -12.33 -22.83 15.30
CA HIS A 223 -12.04 -23.47 16.59
C HIS A 223 -13.12 -23.17 17.63
N MET A 224 -13.50 -21.90 17.78
CA MET A 224 -14.56 -21.51 18.71
C MET A 224 -15.91 -22.12 18.33
N ALA A 225 -16.24 -22.20 17.03
CA ALA A 225 -17.45 -22.88 16.56
C ALA A 225 -17.42 -24.38 16.89
N LYS A 226 -16.27 -25.04 16.70
CA LYS A 226 -16.09 -26.46 17.03
C LYS A 226 -16.21 -26.75 18.52
N ILE A 227 -15.73 -25.87 19.39
CA ILE A 227 -15.92 -25.99 20.84
C ILE A 227 -17.38 -25.75 21.22
N GLN A 228 -18.02 -24.75 20.63
CA GLN A 228 -19.42 -24.41 20.92
C GLN A 228 -20.38 -25.56 20.58
N ALA A 229 -20.17 -26.26 19.46
CA ALA A 229 -21.02 -27.37 19.04
C ALA A 229 -20.21 -28.46 18.30
N PRO A 230 -19.53 -29.37 19.04
CA PRO A 230 -18.63 -30.36 18.45
C PRO A 230 -19.28 -31.29 17.42
N ASP A 231 -20.56 -31.59 17.56
CA ASP A 231 -21.26 -32.57 16.72
C ASP A 231 -21.76 -31.97 15.40
N THR A 232 -22.02 -30.66 15.36
CA THR A 232 -22.61 -29.98 14.19
C THR A 232 -21.66 -29.02 13.49
N ALA A 233 -20.59 -28.60 14.17
CA ALA A 233 -19.72 -27.56 13.64
C ALA A 233 -19.04 -27.96 12.32
N VAL A 234 -19.09 -27.04 11.35
CA VAL A 234 -18.43 -27.12 10.05
C VAL A 234 -17.32 -26.08 9.92
N THR A 235 -16.38 -26.30 9.00
CA THR A 235 -15.39 -25.29 8.60
C THR A 235 -15.96 -24.39 7.51
N LEU A 236 -15.35 -23.22 7.29
CA LEU A 236 -15.73 -22.36 6.18
C LEU A 236 -15.45 -23.06 4.85
N ALA A 237 -16.41 -22.95 3.93
CA ALA A 237 -16.21 -23.35 2.56
C ALA A 237 -15.05 -22.52 1.95
N PRO A 238 -14.12 -23.13 1.19
CA PRO A 238 -12.93 -22.44 0.70
C PRO A 238 -13.23 -21.14 -0.08
N ASP A 239 -14.31 -21.11 -0.85
CA ASP A 239 -14.74 -19.94 -1.61
C ASP A 239 -15.20 -18.78 -0.70
N ILE A 240 -15.92 -19.07 0.37
CA ILE A 240 -16.33 -18.09 1.39
C ILE A 240 -15.11 -17.62 2.19
N ARG A 241 -14.25 -18.56 2.59
CA ARG A 241 -13.00 -18.28 3.33
C ARG A 241 -12.16 -17.23 2.60
N ARG A 242 -12.02 -17.35 1.27
CA ARG A 242 -11.26 -16.40 0.44
C ARG A 242 -11.87 -15.00 0.39
N ARG A 243 -13.19 -14.85 0.57
CA ARG A 243 -13.87 -13.53 0.61
C ARG A 243 -13.60 -12.75 1.89
N ILE A 244 -12.96 -13.36 2.88
CA ILE A 244 -12.56 -12.74 4.13
C ILE A 244 -11.08 -12.38 4.04
N GLY A 245 -10.76 -11.10 4.17
CA GLY A 245 -9.40 -10.59 4.35
C GLY A 245 -9.17 -10.10 5.78
N VAL A 246 -8.19 -9.21 5.94
CA VAL A 246 -7.89 -8.52 7.21
C VAL A 246 -8.21 -7.05 7.06
N GLY A 247 -9.09 -6.55 7.92
CA GLY A 247 -9.42 -5.13 7.92
C GLY A 247 -8.21 -4.30 8.34
N ASN A 248 -8.10 -3.09 7.80
CA ASN A 248 -7.13 -2.10 8.26
C ASN A 248 -7.73 -0.68 8.18
N SER A 249 -7.43 0.13 9.20
CA SER A 249 -7.73 1.56 9.22
C SER A 249 -6.44 2.33 9.05
N THR A 250 -6.29 3.06 7.95
CA THR A 250 -5.09 3.85 7.65
C THR A 250 -5.39 5.34 7.85
N GLY A 251 -4.61 5.99 8.73
CA GLY A 251 -4.65 7.43 8.97
C GLY A 251 -3.45 8.18 8.42
N LEU A 252 -3.30 9.44 8.85
CA LEU A 252 -2.31 10.40 8.35
C LEU A 252 -0.84 9.98 8.52
N GLY A 253 -0.52 9.06 9.42
CA GLY A 253 0.87 8.64 9.66
C GLY A 253 1.58 8.11 8.40
N MET A 254 0.82 7.63 7.40
CA MET A 254 1.39 7.15 6.15
C MET A 254 1.56 8.22 5.07
N ALA A 255 0.91 9.39 5.18
CA ALA A 255 1.01 10.44 4.15
C ALA A 255 2.40 11.08 4.06
N PRO A 256 3.05 11.48 5.18
CA PRO A 256 4.42 12.01 5.16
C PRO A 256 5.45 11.06 4.57
N PHE A 257 5.21 9.74 4.63
CA PHE A 257 6.10 8.75 4.04
C PHE A 257 6.32 9.00 2.54
N LEU A 258 5.26 9.37 1.79
CA LEU A 258 5.41 9.62 0.35
C LEU A 258 6.23 10.88 0.05
N ILE A 259 6.27 11.82 0.99
CA ILE A 259 7.03 13.06 0.85
C ILE A 259 8.49 12.84 1.30
N ASN A 260 8.70 12.10 2.39
CA ASN A 260 10.02 11.86 3.00
C ASN A 260 10.90 10.89 2.22
N HIS A 261 10.32 10.03 1.37
CA HIS A 261 11.05 9.01 0.60
C HIS A 261 10.93 9.20 -0.92
N PRO A 262 11.37 10.35 -1.48
CA PRO A 262 11.04 10.69 -2.85
C PRO A 262 11.74 9.79 -3.88
N ALA A 263 12.90 9.19 -3.58
CA ALA A 263 13.51 8.25 -4.52
C ALA A 263 12.81 6.89 -4.50
N LEU A 264 12.33 6.45 -3.33
CA LEU A 264 11.51 5.25 -3.23
C LEU A 264 10.16 5.44 -3.95
N ILE A 265 9.49 6.57 -3.76
CA ILE A 265 8.25 6.87 -4.49
C ILE A 265 8.50 6.96 -5.99
N HIS A 266 9.60 7.59 -6.41
CA HIS A 266 10.00 7.55 -7.81
C HIS A 266 10.14 6.12 -8.32
N ALA A 267 10.84 5.24 -7.60
CA ALA A 267 11.04 3.86 -7.99
C ALA A 267 9.71 3.09 -8.17
N TRP A 268 8.74 3.31 -7.27
CA TRP A 268 7.43 2.68 -7.35
C TRP A 268 6.64 3.15 -8.58
N ILE A 269 6.56 4.46 -8.78
CA ILE A 269 5.82 5.04 -9.90
C ILE A 269 6.53 4.70 -11.22
N ASN A 270 7.85 4.81 -11.28
CA ASN A 270 8.64 4.48 -12.45
C ASN A 270 8.44 3.01 -12.88
N ALA A 271 8.42 2.07 -11.94
CA ALA A 271 8.14 0.67 -12.24
C ALA A 271 6.74 0.50 -12.87
N ARG A 272 5.72 1.13 -12.30
CA ARG A 272 4.35 1.09 -12.83
C ARG A 272 4.24 1.73 -14.23
N GLU A 273 4.84 2.89 -14.42
CA GLU A 273 4.81 3.59 -15.71
C GLU A 273 5.62 2.84 -16.77
N THR A 274 6.74 2.23 -16.38
CA THR A 274 7.54 1.35 -17.26
C THR A 274 6.73 0.12 -17.67
N ALA A 275 5.97 -0.50 -16.75
CA ALA A 275 5.09 -1.62 -17.07
C ALA A 275 4.04 -1.21 -18.13
N LEU A 276 3.37 -0.08 -17.92
CA LEU A 276 2.43 0.47 -18.90
C LEU A 276 3.12 0.75 -20.25
N GLY A 277 4.31 1.34 -20.25
CA GLY A 277 5.09 1.62 -21.46
C GLY A 277 5.43 0.36 -22.24
N ARG A 278 5.87 -0.71 -21.56
CA ARG A 278 6.15 -2.03 -22.15
C ARG A 278 4.89 -2.64 -22.78
N VAL A 279 3.75 -2.62 -22.07
CA VAL A 279 2.47 -3.16 -22.58
C VAL A 279 1.99 -2.39 -23.81
N ARG A 280 2.07 -1.06 -23.80
CA ARG A 280 1.66 -0.23 -24.94
C ARG A 280 2.54 -0.45 -26.18
N ALA A 281 3.79 -0.87 -26.01
CA ALA A 281 4.70 -1.16 -27.12
C ALA A 281 4.46 -2.52 -27.80
N ILE A 282 3.54 -3.36 -27.28
CA ILE A 282 3.21 -4.67 -27.85
C ILE A 282 2.53 -4.48 -29.21
N VAL A 283 3.19 -4.93 -30.28
CA VAL A 283 2.76 -4.70 -31.68
C VAL A 283 1.50 -5.49 -32.05
N LYS A 284 1.32 -6.70 -31.51
CA LYS A 284 0.21 -7.61 -31.80
C LYS A 284 -0.26 -8.30 -30.53
N THR A 285 -1.55 -8.58 -30.43
CA THR A 285 -2.14 -9.33 -29.31
C THR A 285 -2.64 -10.69 -29.74
N GLU A 286 -2.61 -11.66 -28.83
CA GLU A 286 -3.18 -12.98 -29.03
C GLU A 286 -4.65 -13.00 -28.57
N THR A 287 -5.46 -13.84 -29.21
CA THR A 287 -6.89 -13.99 -28.87
C THR A 287 -7.10 -14.40 -27.42
N GLN A 288 -6.23 -15.26 -26.87
CA GLN A 288 -6.32 -15.71 -25.48
C GLN A 288 -6.05 -14.56 -24.49
N THR A 289 -5.01 -13.76 -24.74
CA THR A 289 -4.68 -12.58 -23.93
C THR A 289 -5.83 -11.57 -23.92
N LEU A 290 -6.42 -11.31 -25.09
CA LEU A 290 -7.58 -10.43 -25.20
C LEU A 290 -8.79 -10.99 -24.43
N ALA A 291 -9.09 -12.28 -24.58
CA ALA A 291 -10.19 -12.92 -23.85
C ALA A 291 -9.98 -12.85 -22.34
N TYR A 292 -8.75 -13.05 -21.86
CA TYR A 292 -8.40 -12.90 -20.45
C TYR A 292 -8.58 -11.46 -19.98
N PHE A 293 -8.08 -10.47 -20.72
CA PHE A 293 -8.31 -9.06 -20.43
C PHE A 293 -9.82 -8.72 -20.31
N LEU A 294 -10.64 -9.17 -21.26
CA LEU A 294 -12.09 -8.96 -21.22
C LEU A 294 -12.74 -9.61 -19.99
N SER A 295 -12.25 -10.79 -19.58
CA SER A 295 -12.70 -11.41 -18.33
C SER A 295 -12.38 -10.52 -17.12
N LEU A 296 -11.19 -9.92 -17.07
CA LEU A 296 -10.78 -9.02 -16.00
C LEU A 296 -11.60 -7.73 -15.97
N VAL A 297 -11.95 -7.16 -17.13
CA VAL A 297 -12.85 -6.00 -17.22
C VAL A 297 -14.20 -6.31 -16.56
N LYS A 298 -14.80 -7.47 -16.87
CA LYS A 298 -16.07 -7.91 -16.27
C LYS A 298 -15.94 -8.12 -14.76
N ARG A 299 -14.85 -8.74 -14.30
CA ARG A 299 -14.59 -8.96 -12.87
C ARG A 299 -14.35 -7.64 -12.12
N ALA A 300 -13.67 -6.68 -12.74
CA ALA A 300 -13.50 -5.33 -12.19
C ALA A 300 -14.84 -4.59 -12.07
N ALA A 301 -15.76 -4.78 -13.02
CA ALA A 301 -17.12 -4.24 -12.92
C ALA A 301 -17.87 -4.81 -11.71
N ILE A 302 -17.80 -6.13 -11.48
CA ILE A 302 -18.38 -6.77 -10.27
C ILE A 302 -17.75 -6.15 -9.00
N ASN A 303 -16.44 -5.95 -8.98
CA ASN A 303 -15.76 -5.32 -7.85
C ASN A 303 -16.24 -3.89 -7.60
N ALA A 304 -16.41 -3.08 -8.66
CA ALA A 304 -16.88 -1.69 -8.58
C ALA A 304 -18.34 -1.59 -8.13
N GLU A 305 -19.20 -2.53 -8.53
CA GLU A 305 -20.58 -2.60 -8.03
C GLU A 305 -20.64 -2.99 -6.56
N ALA A 306 -19.79 -3.91 -6.12
CA ALA A 306 -19.68 -4.29 -4.73
C ALA A 306 -18.92 -3.28 -3.86
N TRP A 307 -18.43 -2.17 -4.43
CA TRP A 307 -17.72 -1.11 -3.69
C TRP A 307 -18.71 -0.03 -3.29
N GLN A 308 -19.19 -0.11 -2.05
CA GLN A 308 -20.16 0.83 -1.48
C GLN A 308 -19.50 1.68 -0.40
N VAL A 309 -19.63 3.00 -0.51
CA VAL A 309 -19.03 3.99 0.41
C VAL A 309 -19.97 5.17 0.63
N GLU A 310 -19.93 5.73 1.83
CA GLU A 310 -20.77 6.88 2.19
C GLU A 310 -20.09 8.23 1.89
N HIS A 311 -18.76 8.27 1.86
CA HIS A 311 -18.02 9.52 1.70
C HIS A 311 -18.27 10.14 0.32
N PRO A 312 -18.80 11.39 0.22
CA PRO A 312 -19.23 11.97 -1.06
C PRO A 312 -18.15 11.96 -2.15
N TYR A 313 -16.91 12.32 -1.82
CA TYR A 313 -15.77 12.30 -2.75
C TYR A 313 -15.54 10.91 -3.37
N GLN A 314 -15.47 9.86 -2.56
CA GLN A 314 -15.21 8.50 -3.06
C GLN A 314 -16.46 7.89 -3.72
N LYS A 315 -17.66 8.25 -3.24
CA LYS A 315 -18.92 7.83 -3.85
C LYS A 315 -19.00 8.30 -5.30
N SER A 316 -18.75 9.58 -5.55
CA SER A 316 -18.72 10.15 -6.90
C SER A 316 -17.67 9.48 -7.80
N LYS A 317 -16.45 9.25 -7.29
CA LYS A 317 -15.41 8.50 -8.04
C LYS A 317 -15.86 7.08 -8.40
N THR A 318 -16.49 6.38 -7.46
CA THR A 318 -16.93 4.98 -7.66
C THR A 318 -18.11 4.89 -8.64
N GLU A 319 -19.04 5.85 -8.61
CA GLU A 319 -20.11 5.96 -9.60
C GLU A 319 -19.55 6.24 -11.00
N GLY A 320 -18.57 7.14 -11.11
CA GLY A 320 -17.83 7.39 -12.35
C GLY A 320 -17.13 6.12 -12.86
N LEU A 321 -16.47 5.37 -11.98
CA LEU A 321 -15.80 4.11 -12.33
C LEU A 321 -16.75 3.06 -12.91
N ARG A 322 -17.97 2.94 -12.38
CA ARG A 322 -18.98 2.00 -12.92
C ARG A 322 -19.38 2.40 -14.35
N ALA A 323 -19.62 3.69 -14.58
CA ALA A 323 -19.91 4.20 -15.92
C ALA A 323 -18.71 4.03 -16.89
N ASP A 324 -17.49 4.23 -16.40
CA ASP A 324 -16.25 4.04 -17.15
C ASP A 324 -16.09 2.56 -17.57
N LEU A 325 -16.30 1.61 -16.66
CA LEU A 325 -16.19 0.17 -16.95
C LEU A 325 -17.30 -0.33 -17.89
N ALA A 326 -18.50 0.24 -17.81
CA ALA A 326 -19.57 0.00 -18.78
C ALA A 326 -19.17 0.52 -20.18
N SER A 327 -18.64 1.75 -20.25
CA SER A 327 -18.17 2.36 -21.50
C SER A 327 -17.01 1.58 -22.12
N LEU A 328 -16.07 1.13 -21.30
CA LEU A 328 -14.97 0.26 -21.72
C LEU A 328 -15.50 -1.07 -22.28
N SER A 329 -16.46 -1.70 -21.59
CA SER A 329 -17.05 -2.95 -22.06
C SER A 329 -17.71 -2.79 -23.44
N THR A 330 -18.48 -1.71 -23.64
CA THR A 330 -19.11 -1.39 -24.93
C THR A 330 -18.07 -1.13 -26.02
N TYR A 331 -17.01 -0.36 -25.73
CA TYR A 331 -15.94 -0.10 -26.69
C TYR A 331 -15.26 -1.39 -27.15
N MET A 332 -15.05 -2.33 -26.22
CA MET A 332 -14.40 -3.60 -26.50
C MET A 332 -15.21 -4.54 -27.41
N GLU A 333 -16.52 -4.32 -27.59
CA GLU A 333 -17.36 -5.13 -28.51
C GLU A 333 -16.93 -4.97 -29.97
N ASN A 334 -16.44 -3.78 -30.35
CA ASN A 334 -16.03 -3.44 -31.71
C ASN A 334 -14.53 -3.12 -31.81
N PHE A 335 -13.74 -3.49 -30.80
CA PHE A 335 -12.32 -3.19 -30.75
C PHE A 335 -11.54 -4.04 -31.76
N ASP A 336 -10.82 -3.38 -32.68
CA ASP A 336 -9.93 -4.07 -33.61
C ASP A 336 -8.64 -4.50 -32.90
N ALA A 337 -8.57 -5.78 -32.53
CA ALA A 337 -7.39 -6.37 -31.91
C ALA A 337 -6.26 -6.67 -32.92
N HIS A 338 -6.53 -6.62 -34.22
CA HIS A 338 -5.53 -6.87 -35.27
C HIS A 338 -4.79 -5.60 -35.70
N GLN A 339 -5.26 -4.43 -35.28
CA GLN A 339 -4.55 -3.17 -35.51
C GLN A 339 -3.15 -3.18 -34.88
N PRO A 340 -2.17 -2.44 -35.44
CA PRO A 340 -0.86 -2.30 -34.82
C PRO A 340 -0.95 -1.65 -33.43
N CYS A 341 -0.21 -2.18 -32.47
CA CYS A 341 -0.16 -1.67 -31.10
C CYS A 341 -1.54 -1.55 -30.43
N PRO A 342 -2.34 -2.64 -30.38
CA PRO A 342 -3.73 -2.57 -29.94
C PRO A 342 -3.87 -2.04 -28.50
N TRP A 343 -2.95 -2.39 -27.62
CA TRP A 343 -2.98 -1.92 -26.22
C TRP A 343 -2.70 -0.42 -26.07
N ASP A 344 -1.90 0.17 -26.97
CA ASP A 344 -1.72 1.63 -27.02
C ASP A 344 -2.97 2.33 -27.56
N ALA A 345 -3.62 1.76 -28.57
CA ALA A 345 -4.90 2.27 -29.08
C ALA A 345 -5.97 2.28 -27.97
N LEU A 346 -6.08 1.18 -27.21
CA LEU A 346 -6.99 1.08 -26.07
C LEU A 346 -6.64 2.07 -24.96
N TYR A 347 -5.36 2.21 -24.61
CA TYR A 347 -4.92 3.21 -23.63
C TYR A 347 -5.28 4.65 -24.05
N ARG A 348 -5.04 5.02 -25.32
CA ARG A 348 -5.37 6.36 -25.83
C ARG A 348 -6.87 6.60 -25.82
N TRP A 349 -7.67 5.60 -26.22
CA TRP A 349 -9.12 5.68 -26.08
C TRP A 349 -9.53 5.92 -24.63
N GLY A 350 -8.98 5.15 -23.69
CA GLY A 350 -9.30 5.31 -22.28
C GLY A 350 -8.91 6.68 -21.71
N ARG A 351 -7.76 7.21 -22.10
CA ARG A 351 -7.31 8.56 -21.75
C ARG A 351 -8.31 9.64 -22.19
N ASP A 352 -8.92 9.47 -23.36
CA ASP A 352 -9.79 10.49 -23.96
C ASP A 352 -11.26 10.33 -23.55
N ASN A 353 -11.67 9.16 -23.05
CA ASN A 353 -13.10 8.83 -22.81
C ASN A 353 -13.44 8.46 -21.37
N LEU A 354 -12.47 8.15 -20.52
CA LEU A 354 -12.73 7.74 -19.12
C LEU A 354 -12.39 8.84 -18.13
N THR A 355 -13.06 8.84 -16.98
CA THR A 355 -12.65 9.68 -15.85
C THR A 355 -11.26 9.30 -15.35
N ILE A 356 -10.62 10.13 -14.50
CA ILE A 356 -9.30 9.81 -13.93
C ILE A 356 -9.30 8.45 -13.20
N GLU A 357 -10.40 8.13 -12.52
CA GLU A 357 -10.60 6.84 -11.84
C GLU A 357 -10.61 5.68 -12.85
N GLY A 358 -11.43 5.77 -13.90
CA GLY A 358 -11.48 4.77 -14.97
C GLY A 358 -10.16 4.64 -15.74
N GLN A 359 -9.44 5.74 -15.97
CA GLN A 359 -8.12 5.73 -16.61
C GLN A 359 -7.12 4.90 -15.79
N GLU A 360 -7.04 5.10 -14.48
CA GLU A 360 -6.10 4.37 -13.63
C GLU A 360 -6.53 2.92 -13.36
N GLN A 361 -7.84 2.63 -13.36
CA GLN A 361 -8.35 1.25 -13.39
C GLN A 361 -7.98 0.56 -14.71
N LEU A 362 -8.10 1.24 -15.86
CA LEU A 362 -7.69 0.70 -17.15
C LEU A 362 -6.18 0.43 -17.19
N VAL A 363 -5.34 1.35 -16.71
CA VAL A 363 -3.88 1.12 -16.62
C VAL A 363 -3.58 -0.15 -15.82
N SER A 364 -4.29 -0.37 -14.71
CA SER A 364 -4.11 -1.56 -13.90
C SER A 364 -4.54 -2.82 -14.65
N LEU A 365 -5.70 -2.81 -15.31
CA LEU A 365 -6.19 -3.92 -16.15
C LEU A 365 -5.29 -4.23 -17.34
N LEU A 366 -4.68 -3.21 -17.95
CA LEU A 366 -3.74 -3.40 -19.06
C LEU A 366 -2.49 -4.17 -18.64
N ILE A 367 -2.06 -4.04 -17.39
CA ILE A 367 -0.84 -4.69 -16.86
C ILE A 367 -1.10 -6.17 -16.53
N GLU A 368 -2.32 -6.54 -16.13
CA GLU A 368 -2.64 -7.87 -15.60
C GLU A 368 -2.31 -9.07 -16.51
N PRO A 369 -2.54 -9.04 -17.83
CA PRO A 369 -2.28 -10.19 -18.70
C PRO A 369 -0.78 -10.46 -18.97
N PHE A 370 0.12 -9.57 -18.56
CA PHE A 370 1.50 -9.53 -19.07
C PHE A 370 2.55 -9.78 -17.99
N GLY A 371 2.34 -10.76 -17.11
CA GLY A 371 3.28 -11.10 -16.04
C GLY A 371 4.72 -11.29 -16.50
N ASP A 372 4.93 -12.07 -17.57
CA ASP A 372 6.26 -12.31 -18.15
C ASP A 372 6.98 -11.04 -18.64
N LEU A 373 6.24 -9.96 -18.90
CA LEU A 373 6.78 -8.69 -19.38
C LEU A 373 7.02 -7.66 -18.28
N VAL A 374 6.34 -7.79 -17.13
CA VAL A 374 6.27 -6.70 -16.13
C VAL A 374 6.69 -7.13 -14.73
N ASP A 375 6.65 -8.43 -14.40
CA ASP A 375 6.88 -8.89 -13.03
C ASP A 375 8.32 -8.64 -12.55
N ASP A 376 9.29 -8.54 -13.46
CA ASP A 376 10.69 -8.17 -13.16
C ASP A 376 10.80 -6.75 -12.57
N LEU A 377 9.87 -5.86 -12.90
CA LEU A 377 9.88 -4.47 -12.43
C LEU A 377 9.63 -4.36 -10.92
N ALA A 378 9.07 -5.40 -10.28
CA ALA A 378 8.92 -5.43 -8.82
C ALA A 378 10.29 -5.32 -8.11
N TYR A 379 11.36 -5.84 -8.71
CA TYR A 379 12.72 -5.75 -8.16
C TYR A 379 13.32 -4.35 -8.26
N THR A 380 12.76 -3.48 -9.11
CA THR A 380 13.22 -2.07 -9.25
C THR A 380 12.47 -1.12 -8.33
N MET A 381 11.54 -1.60 -7.49
CA MET A 381 10.73 -0.78 -6.57
C MET A 381 11.40 -0.54 -5.21
N SER A 382 12.73 -0.56 -5.20
CA SER A 382 13.57 -0.20 -4.05
C SER A 382 14.46 0.97 -4.41
N ALA A 383 14.89 1.73 -3.40
CA ALA A 383 15.82 2.83 -3.56
C ALA A 383 16.80 2.85 -2.39
N ASP A 384 18.08 3.08 -2.70
CA ASP A 384 19.06 3.49 -1.70
C ASP A 384 18.98 5.01 -1.55
N GLU A 385 18.37 5.45 -0.46
CA GLU A 385 18.28 6.87 -0.14
C GLU A 385 19.48 7.36 0.67
N THR A 386 20.31 6.47 1.21
CA THR A 386 21.40 6.83 2.13
C THR A 386 22.58 7.50 1.43
N THR A 387 22.90 7.10 0.20
CA THR A 387 24.09 7.55 -0.54
C THR A 387 24.00 8.96 -1.12
N ARG A 388 22.80 9.53 -1.25
CA ARG A 388 22.57 10.83 -1.95
C ARG A 388 22.29 12.01 -1.01
N HIS A 389 22.57 11.90 0.29
CA HIS A 389 22.16 12.92 1.28
C HIS A 389 23.11 14.13 1.45
N ILE A 390 24.29 14.12 0.84
CA ILE A 390 25.28 15.21 0.99
C ILE A 390 25.01 16.31 -0.04
N ILE A 391 24.97 17.56 0.41
CA ILE A 391 24.81 18.72 -0.47
C ILE A 391 26.13 18.93 -1.22
N ASP A 392 26.06 18.97 -2.56
CA ASP A 392 27.17 19.43 -3.37
C ASP A 392 27.22 20.96 -3.34
N GLY A 393 28.07 21.49 -2.45
CA GLY A 393 28.28 22.93 -2.30
C GLY A 393 29.07 23.56 -3.45
N THR A 394 29.70 22.77 -4.32
CA THR A 394 30.49 23.27 -5.45
C THR A 394 29.62 23.58 -6.68
N GLN A 395 28.41 23.05 -6.71
CA GLN A 395 27.42 23.33 -7.75
C GLN A 395 27.18 24.84 -7.88
N SER A 396 27.01 25.32 -9.11
CA SER A 396 26.70 26.72 -9.39
C SER A 396 25.23 27.06 -9.12
N ILE A 397 24.93 28.33 -8.85
CA ILE A 397 23.55 28.80 -8.71
C ILE A 397 22.74 28.58 -9.99
N ALA A 398 23.34 28.73 -11.18
CA ALA A 398 22.68 28.42 -12.44
C ALA A 398 22.18 26.96 -12.51
N ALA A 399 23.02 26.01 -12.06
CA ALA A 399 22.66 24.60 -12.03
C ALA A 399 21.55 24.31 -11.01
N LEU A 400 21.61 24.93 -9.82
CA LEU A 400 20.56 24.83 -8.81
C LEU A 400 19.23 25.41 -9.31
N ARG A 401 19.22 26.59 -9.94
CA ARG A 401 18.02 27.19 -10.56
C ARG A 401 17.38 26.23 -11.54
N LYS A 402 18.18 25.67 -12.45
CA LYS A 402 17.71 24.68 -13.44
C LYS A 402 17.06 23.46 -12.78
N GLN A 403 17.66 22.95 -11.70
CA GLN A 403 17.10 21.82 -10.95
C GLN A 403 15.77 22.16 -10.28
N ILE A 404 15.69 23.32 -9.61
CA ILE A 404 14.46 23.79 -8.97
C ILE A 404 13.36 23.98 -10.02
N THR A 405 13.64 24.66 -11.13
CA THR A 405 12.66 24.87 -12.20
C THR A 405 12.18 23.55 -12.81
N ALA A 406 13.08 22.59 -13.05
CA ALA A 406 12.71 21.31 -13.64
C ALA A 406 11.75 20.50 -12.75
N GLN A 407 11.93 20.57 -11.43
CA GLN A 407 11.22 19.71 -10.48
C GLN A 407 10.03 20.38 -9.81
N TYR A 408 10.15 21.67 -9.51
CA TYR A 408 9.16 22.47 -8.80
C TYR A 408 8.56 23.56 -9.68
N GLY A 409 8.82 23.56 -10.99
CA GLY A 409 8.27 24.55 -11.91
C GLY A 409 6.73 24.60 -11.90
N TRP A 410 6.08 23.49 -11.56
CA TRP A 410 4.64 23.39 -11.36
C TRP A 410 4.13 24.26 -10.20
N ALA A 411 4.97 24.58 -9.21
CA ALA A 411 4.59 25.35 -8.03
C ALA A 411 4.59 26.87 -8.28
N HIS A 412 5.19 27.36 -9.38
CA HIS A 412 5.21 28.79 -9.71
C HIS A 412 3.82 29.36 -10.00
N SER A 413 2.84 28.52 -10.36
CA SER A 413 1.46 28.97 -10.55
C SER A 413 0.69 29.16 -9.24
N LEU A 414 1.28 28.80 -8.10
CA LEU A 414 0.64 28.90 -6.79
C LEU A 414 1.03 30.22 -6.11
N ASP A 415 0.05 30.91 -5.52
CA ASP A 415 0.28 32.12 -4.73
C ASP A 415 0.29 31.79 -3.24
N PHE A 416 1.48 31.48 -2.72
CA PHE A 416 1.66 31.21 -1.29
C PHE A 416 1.41 32.43 -0.40
N SER A 417 1.17 33.64 -0.90
CA SER A 417 0.70 34.73 -0.04
C SER A 417 -0.76 34.58 0.39
N GLN A 418 -1.54 33.75 -0.33
CA GLN A 418 -2.92 33.47 0.00
C GLN A 418 -3.04 32.50 1.16
N LYS A 419 -4.00 32.77 2.08
CA LYS A 419 -4.30 31.86 3.19
C LYS A 419 -4.70 30.47 2.71
N ALA A 420 -5.45 30.37 1.59
CA ALA A 420 -5.89 29.09 1.07
C ALA A 420 -4.72 28.18 0.66
N GLU A 421 -3.64 28.75 0.10
CA GLU A 421 -2.44 28.02 -0.35
C GLU A 421 -1.48 27.63 0.78
N GLN A 422 -1.72 28.13 1.99
CA GLN A 422 -0.95 27.78 3.19
C GLN A 422 -1.86 27.38 4.36
N ALA A 423 -3.07 26.91 4.09
CA ALA A 423 -4.08 26.69 5.13
C ALA A 423 -3.68 25.60 6.14
N ARG A 424 -2.84 24.63 5.74
CA ARG A 424 -2.50 23.47 6.57
C ARG A 424 -1.08 23.51 7.13
N VAL A 425 -0.89 22.82 8.25
CA VAL A 425 0.42 22.56 8.88
C VAL A 425 0.54 21.07 9.18
N TRP A 426 1.60 20.44 8.66
CA TRP A 426 2.01 19.11 9.11
C TRP A 426 2.86 19.25 10.37
N TYR A 427 2.51 18.56 11.46
CA TYR A 427 3.26 18.59 12.72
C TYR A 427 3.28 17.21 13.38
N VAL A 428 4.13 17.01 14.39
CA VAL A 428 4.15 15.78 15.20
C VAL A 428 3.54 16.08 16.56
N SER A 429 2.57 15.27 16.97
CA SER A 429 1.94 15.38 18.29
C SER A 429 2.90 14.89 19.38
N GLU A 430 3.04 15.64 20.47
CA GLU A 430 3.86 15.23 21.63
C GLU A 430 3.31 13.96 22.30
N GLU A 431 2.00 13.91 22.55
CA GLU A 431 1.36 12.79 23.24
C GLU A 431 1.51 11.43 22.55
N LYS A 432 1.51 11.42 21.21
CA LYS A 432 1.43 10.17 20.42
C LYS A 432 2.62 9.97 19.48
N LEU A 433 3.47 10.98 19.29
CA LEU A 433 4.61 10.95 18.36
C LEU A 433 4.20 10.52 16.94
N GLU A 434 2.99 10.94 16.53
CA GLU A 434 2.42 10.65 15.21
C GLU A 434 2.26 11.93 14.39
N PRO A 435 2.43 11.87 13.06
CA PRO A 435 2.12 12.98 12.18
C PRO A 435 0.65 13.38 12.23
N ARG A 436 0.40 14.69 12.27
CA ARG A 436 -0.90 15.33 12.25
C ARG A 436 -0.94 16.40 11.16
N LEU A 437 -2.15 16.74 10.74
CA LEU A 437 -2.43 17.84 9.83
C LEU A 437 -3.43 18.78 10.53
N GLY A 438 -3.01 19.99 10.84
CA GLY A 438 -3.84 20.99 11.53
C GLY A 438 -4.06 22.23 10.67
N GLU A 439 -4.95 23.10 11.15
CA GLU A 439 -5.30 24.36 10.47
C GLU A 439 -4.33 25.47 10.92
N ARG A 440 -3.53 25.98 9.98
CA ARG A 440 -2.45 26.96 10.24
C ARG A 440 -2.94 28.21 10.98
N PHE A 441 -4.14 28.66 10.64
CA PHE A 441 -4.68 29.94 11.08
C PHE A 441 -5.68 29.83 12.23
N GLU A 442 -6.01 28.61 12.66
CA GLU A 442 -6.94 28.37 13.78
C GLU A 442 -6.21 27.92 15.04
N GLU A 443 -5.03 27.30 14.89
CA GLU A 443 -4.26 26.74 15.99
C GLU A 443 -2.82 27.32 16.01
N PRO A 444 -2.19 27.50 17.19
CA PRO A 444 -0.81 28.00 17.29
C PRO A 444 0.23 26.90 16.98
N ILE A 445 0.05 26.19 15.87
CA ILE A 445 0.82 24.99 15.50
C ILE A 445 1.92 25.25 14.46
N ALA A 446 1.91 26.42 13.82
CA ALA A 446 2.91 26.79 12.81
C ALA A 446 4.37 26.65 13.26
N PRO A 447 4.76 26.96 14.52
CA PRO A 447 6.13 26.74 15.00
C PRO A 447 6.58 25.27 15.02
N TYR A 448 5.65 24.32 14.99
CA TYR A 448 5.93 22.87 15.01
C TYR A 448 5.88 22.23 13.62
N GLU A 449 5.81 23.05 12.57
CA GLU A 449 5.70 22.60 11.20
C GLU A 449 6.89 21.71 10.78
N GLN A 450 6.56 20.57 10.20
CA GLN A 450 7.50 19.65 9.58
C GLN A 450 7.78 20.08 8.14
N PRO A 451 8.97 19.76 7.58
CA PRO A 451 9.36 20.14 6.22
C PRO A 451 8.66 19.28 5.14
N LEU A 452 7.33 19.31 5.13
CA LEU A 452 6.43 18.52 4.28
C LEU A 452 5.66 19.39 3.27
N ALA A 453 6.17 20.58 2.99
CA ALA A 453 5.66 21.54 2.02
C ALA A 453 6.70 21.85 0.92
N PRO A 454 7.22 20.84 0.20
CA PRO A 454 8.37 21.02 -0.68
C PRO A 454 8.12 22.04 -1.81
N GLY A 455 6.88 22.14 -2.32
CA GLY A 455 6.52 23.15 -3.31
C GLY A 455 6.68 24.59 -2.79
N ARG A 456 6.15 24.89 -1.60
CA ARG A 456 6.30 26.21 -0.96
C ARG A 456 7.77 26.51 -0.69
N ASP A 457 8.48 25.55 -0.10
CA ASP A 457 9.87 25.73 0.30
C ASP A 457 10.77 25.94 -0.93
N ALA A 458 10.44 25.30 -2.06
CA ALA A 458 11.14 25.49 -3.34
C ALA A 458 10.91 26.87 -3.93
N ILE A 459 9.68 27.40 -3.88
CA ILE A 459 9.39 28.76 -4.34
C ILE A 459 10.09 29.79 -3.47
N ALA A 460 10.08 29.63 -2.14
CA ALA A 460 10.82 30.51 -1.24
C ALA A 460 12.33 30.51 -1.53
N CYS A 461 12.91 29.33 -1.78
CA CYS A 461 14.31 29.20 -2.19
C CYS A 461 14.57 29.86 -3.55
N TYR A 462 13.67 29.66 -4.53
CA TYR A 462 13.80 30.26 -5.85
C TYR A 462 13.80 31.79 -5.79
N GLU A 463 12.95 32.37 -4.95
CA GLU A 463 12.92 33.81 -4.72
C GLU A 463 14.20 34.32 -4.04
N ALA A 464 14.79 33.57 -3.11
CA ALA A 464 16.05 33.95 -2.46
C ALA A 464 17.25 33.84 -3.39
N ILE A 465 17.28 32.86 -4.31
CA ILE A 465 18.40 32.70 -5.26
C ILE A 465 18.31 33.65 -6.45
N LYS A 466 17.18 34.28 -6.74
CA LYS A 466 16.95 35.00 -8.01
C LYS A 466 17.94 36.14 -8.29
N ASP A 467 18.45 36.77 -7.24
CA ASP A 467 19.36 37.93 -7.32
C ASP A 467 20.85 37.54 -7.19
N TRP A 468 21.16 36.25 -7.03
CA TRP A 468 22.54 35.74 -6.98
C TRP A 468 23.18 35.62 -8.37
N ASP A 469 24.52 35.70 -8.45
CA ASP A 469 25.24 35.47 -9.71
C ASP A 469 25.17 33.99 -10.11
N ASP A 470 24.97 33.71 -11.38
CA ASP A 470 24.88 32.34 -11.90
C ASP A 470 26.14 31.50 -11.64
N ASN A 471 27.30 32.13 -11.48
CA ASN A 471 28.59 31.51 -11.18
C ASN A 471 28.91 31.42 -9.68
N ASP A 472 28.09 32.01 -8.81
CA ASP A 472 28.23 31.77 -7.37
C ASP A 472 27.99 30.29 -7.06
N THR A 473 28.50 29.84 -5.93
CA THR A 473 28.37 28.45 -5.49
C THR A 473 27.21 28.27 -4.53
N VAL A 474 26.59 27.09 -4.54
CA VAL A 474 25.59 26.67 -3.56
C VAL A 474 26.11 26.81 -2.13
N ALA A 475 27.41 26.56 -1.89
CA ALA A 475 28.02 26.78 -0.58
C ALA A 475 27.93 28.25 -0.12
N ARG A 476 28.23 29.21 -1.00
CA ARG A 476 28.12 30.65 -0.67
C ARG A 476 26.67 31.03 -0.38
N PHE A 477 25.73 30.56 -1.20
CA PHE A 477 24.31 30.79 -0.98
C PHE A 477 23.84 30.23 0.36
N LEU A 478 24.15 28.98 0.68
CA LEU A 478 23.71 28.36 1.94
C LEU A 478 24.39 28.89 3.19
N MET A 479 25.56 29.53 3.08
CA MET A 479 26.15 30.29 4.19
C MET A 479 25.36 31.57 4.49
N ALA A 480 24.81 32.23 3.46
CA ALA A 480 23.98 33.42 3.60
C ALA A 480 22.51 33.10 3.94
N HIS A 481 21.99 31.98 3.42
CA HIS A 481 20.60 31.55 3.53
C HIS A 481 20.49 30.10 4.05
N PRO A 482 20.89 29.83 5.30
CA PRO A 482 20.89 28.47 5.86
C PRO A 482 19.50 27.85 5.95
N GLU A 483 18.43 28.64 5.99
CA GLU A 483 17.03 28.22 5.99
C GLU A 483 16.66 27.36 4.76
N HIS A 484 17.35 27.54 3.63
CA HIS A 484 17.08 26.79 2.39
C HIS A 484 17.84 25.47 2.28
N ARG A 485 18.62 25.08 3.30
CA ARG A 485 19.45 23.87 3.27
C ARG A 485 18.66 22.58 2.98
N HIS A 486 17.46 22.46 3.57
CA HIS A 486 16.61 21.28 3.36
C HIS A 486 16.17 21.15 1.89
N ILE A 487 15.66 22.23 1.30
CA ILE A 487 15.12 22.18 -0.05
C ILE A 487 16.22 22.15 -1.11
N VAL A 488 17.38 22.77 -0.88
CA VAL A 488 18.55 22.60 -1.77
C VAL A 488 19.02 21.15 -1.76
N ARG A 489 19.14 20.52 -0.58
CA ARG A 489 19.45 19.09 -0.48
C ARG A 489 18.44 18.25 -1.26
N ARG A 490 17.15 18.53 -1.08
CA ARG A 490 16.07 17.82 -1.74
C ARG A 490 16.15 17.97 -3.26
N ALA A 491 16.28 19.20 -3.79
CA ALA A 491 16.38 19.46 -5.22
C ALA A 491 17.59 18.76 -5.87
N GLN A 492 18.74 18.71 -5.19
CA GLN A 492 19.90 17.95 -5.66
C GLN A 492 19.63 16.44 -5.61
N PHE A 493 19.02 15.93 -4.54
CA PHE A 493 18.70 14.51 -4.34
C PHE A 493 17.75 13.97 -5.41
N THR A 494 16.68 14.71 -5.71
CA THR A 494 15.61 14.31 -6.62
C THR A 494 15.93 14.61 -8.08
N ASN A 495 17.09 15.21 -8.39
CA ASN A 495 17.48 15.52 -9.75
C ASN A 495 17.59 14.23 -10.60
N GLY A 496 16.88 14.21 -11.74
CA GLY A 496 16.79 13.05 -12.62
C GLY A 496 15.79 11.97 -12.17
N LEU A 497 14.98 12.24 -11.14
CA LEU A 497 13.91 11.35 -10.68
C LEU A 497 12.54 11.94 -11.03
N ASP A 498 12.02 11.63 -12.22
CA ASP A 498 10.83 12.31 -12.80
C ASP A 498 9.55 12.23 -11.96
N TYR A 499 9.48 11.22 -11.08
CA TYR A 499 8.32 10.90 -10.23
C TYR A 499 8.62 11.08 -8.73
N ALA A 500 9.70 11.80 -8.38
CA ALA A 500 10.11 11.96 -6.99
C ALA A 500 9.24 12.93 -6.19
N GLU A 501 8.63 13.91 -6.86
CA GLU A 501 7.83 14.94 -6.21
C GLU A 501 6.34 14.76 -6.49
N ILE A 502 5.53 14.94 -5.44
CA ILE A 502 4.10 15.21 -5.57
C ILE A 502 3.98 16.62 -6.13
N ARG A 503 3.34 16.76 -7.28
CA ARG A 503 3.26 18.00 -8.05
C ARG A 503 1.95 18.75 -7.83
N ASP A 504 1.47 18.79 -6.59
CA ASP A 504 0.34 19.61 -6.13
C ASP A 504 0.65 20.15 -4.73
N ASN A 505 -0.11 21.17 -4.29
CA ASN A 505 0.11 21.81 -3.00
C ASN A 505 -0.29 20.89 -1.82
N THR A 506 0.69 20.40 -1.07
CA THR A 506 0.50 19.50 0.08
C THR A 506 0.03 20.18 1.36
N ILE A 507 -0.17 21.51 1.33
CA ILE A 507 -0.63 22.32 2.46
C ILE A 507 -1.80 23.26 2.13
N ALA A 508 -2.42 23.10 0.95
CA ALA A 508 -3.59 23.86 0.56
C ALA A 508 -4.85 23.47 1.36
N ALA A 509 -5.84 24.36 1.39
CA ALA A 509 -7.11 24.15 2.08
C ALA A 509 -7.91 22.96 1.51
N ASP A 510 -7.84 22.79 0.20
CA ASP A 510 -8.55 21.76 -0.59
C ASP A 510 -7.76 20.45 -0.74
N MET A 511 -6.55 20.37 -0.18
CA MET A 511 -5.74 19.16 -0.16
C MET A 511 -6.49 18.03 0.56
N MET A 512 -6.57 16.86 -0.10
CA MET A 512 -7.22 15.66 0.43
C MET A 512 -6.16 14.60 0.80
N PRO A 513 -5.78 14.45 2.08
CA PRO A 513 -4.77 13.48 2.51
C PRO A 513 -5.07 12.04 2.09
N ILE A 514 -6.34 11.66 1.99
CA ILE A 514 -6.76 10.34 1.52
C ILE A 514 -6.24 9.99 0.12
N ASP A 515 -5.94 10.96 -0.74
CA ASP A 515 -5.35 10.68 -2.06
C ASP A 515 -3.91 10.12 -1.94
N LEU A 516 -3.12 10.66 -1.00
CA LEU A 516 -1.79 10.14 -0.67
C LEU A 516 -1.87 8.73 -0.07
N LEU A 517 -2.82 8.53 0.84
CA LEU A 517 -3.03 7.23 1.48
C LEU A 517 -3.42 6.19 0.43
N ARG A 518 -4.38 6.52 -0.43
CA ARG A 518 -4.84 5.63 -1.51
C ARG A 518 -3.72 5.27 -2.48
N CYS A 519 -2.88 6.23 -2.87
CA CYS A 519 -1.70 5.96 -3.70
C CYS A 519 -0.84 4.85 -3.09
N LYS A 520 -0.41 4.99 -1.83
CA LYS A 520 0.43 3.99 -1.16
C LYS A 520 -0.29 2.66 -0.95
N LEU A 521 -1.58 2.68 -0.58
CA LEU A 521 -2.36 1.47 -0.34
C LEU A 521 -2.69 0.71 -1.64
N SER A 522 -2.74 1.38 -2.79
CA SER A 522 -2.81 0.72 -4.09
C SER A 522 -1.56 -0.12 -4.37
N PHE A 523 -0.37 0.39 -4.00
CA PHE A 523 0.88 -0.37 -4.06
C PHE A 523 0.93 -1.50 -3.03
N PHE A 524 0.26 -1.39 -1.89
CA PHE A 524 0.12 -2.55 -1.00
C PHE A 524 -0.72 -3.64 -1.68
N GLY A 525 -1.76 -3.25 -2.41
CA GLY A 525 -2.66 -4.15 -3.14
C GLY A 525 -4.12 -4.06 -2.68
N ALA A 526 -4.53 -2.94 -2.07
CA ALA A 526 -5.92 -2.73 -1.69
C ALA A 526 -6.80 -2.42 -2.92
N THR A 527 -8.06 -2.86 -2.88
CA THR A 527 -9.03 -2.66 -3.98
C THR A 527 -10.12 -1.65 -3.66
N LYS A 528 -10.74 -1.77 -2.47
CA LYS A 528 -11.88 -0.97 -2.04
C LYS A 528 -11.45 -0.02 -0.93
N PHE A 529 -11.44 1.27 -1.23
CA PHE A 529 -11.09 2.33 -0.28
C PHE A 529 -12.36 2.95 0.28
N ASP A 530 -12.49 2.96 1.60
CA ASP A 530 -13.67 3.46 2.31
C ASP A 530 -13.28 4.62 3.24
N PRO A 531 -13.17 5.85 2.71
CA PRO A 531 -12.89 7.03 3.53
C PRO A 531 -13.97 7.24 4.59
N ARG A 532 -13.53 7.53 5.81
CA ARG A 532 -14.40 7.88 6.93
C ARG A 532 -14.26 9.34 7.35
N SER A 533 -13.22 10.00 6.85
CA SER A 533 -13.12 11.44 6.66
C SER A 533 -12.14 11.72 5.51
N ASP A 534 -11.82 12.98 5.29
CA ASP A 534 -10.71 13.46 4.46
C ASP A 534 -9.30 13.01 4.90
N ARG A 535 -9.14 12.50 6.13
CA ARG A 535 -7.84 12.22 6.78
C ARG A 535 -7.54 10.74 6.98
N TRP A 536 -8.53 9.86 6.81
CA TRP A 536 -8.35 8.42 7.00
C TRP A 536 -9.37 7.59 6.24
N LEU A 537 -8.96 6.37 5.90
CA LEU A 537 -9.79 5.43 5.15
C LEU A 537 -9.60 3.99 5.64
N ARG A 538 -10.61 3.16 5.37
CA ARG A 538 -10.60 1.73 5.65
C ARG A 538 -10.34 0.95 4.38
N ILE A 539 -9.62 -0.17 4.52
CA ILE A 539 -9.39 -1.16 3.47
C ILE A 539 -9.47 -2.57 4.04
N THR A 540 -9.50 -3.55 3.15
CA THR A 540 -9.32 -4.97 3.48
C THR A 540 -8.11 -5.49 2.72
N MET A 541 -7.14 -6.07 3.43
CA MET A 541 -5.95 -6.69 2.87
C MET A 541 -6.16 -8.19 2.63
N TYR A 542 -5.52 -8.74 1.60
CA TYR A 542 -5.59 -10.17 1.23
C TYR A 542 -6.99 -10.74 1.00
N GLN A 543 -8.00 -9.91 0.75
CA GLN A 543 -9.29 -10.41 0.29
C GLN A 543 -9.12 -11.04 -1.11
N GLY A 544 -9.65 -12.24 -1.31
CA GLY A 544 -9.47 -13.03 -2.53
C GLY A 544 -8.20 -13.89 -2.54
N ALA A 545 -7.14 -13.50 -1.83
CA ALA A 545 -5.87 -14.22 -1.84
C ALA A 545 -5.98 -15.67 -1.30
N PRO A 546 -5.12 -16.59 -1.78
CA PRO A 546 -5.04 -17.95 -1.23
C PRO A 546 -4.61 -17.95 0.23
N PHE A 547 -5.04 -18.97 0.97
CA PHE A 547 -4.53 -19.27 2.32
C PHE A 547 -3.21 -20.06 2.27
N PRO A 548 -2.46 -20.14 3.38
CA PRO A 548 -1.21 -20.90 3.43
C PRO A 548 -1.33 -22.35 2.93
N ASP A 549 -2.45 -23.02 3.21
CA ASP A 549 -2.75 -24.37 2.76
C ASP A 549 -3.18 -24.47 1.28
N GLU A 550 -3.48 -23.35 0.63
CA GLU A 550 -3.95 -23.29 -0.76
C GLU A 550 -2.90 -22.75 -1.74
N LEU A 551 -1.89 -22.02 -1.25
CA LEU A 551 -0.96 -21.23 -2.07
C LEU A 551 -0.20 -22.08 -3.11
N ALA A 552 0.14 -23.32 -2.79
CA ALA A 552 0.83 -24.21 -3.72
C ALA A 552 -0.01 -24.54 -4.97
N ASN A 553 -1.35 -24.56 -4.82
CA ASN A 553 -2.27 -25.04 -5.84
C ASN A 553 -3.01 -23.91 -6.58
N LEU A 554 -3.05 -22.71 -6.01
CA LEU A 554 -3.77 -21.56 -6.59
C LEU A 554 -2.80 -20.51 -7.12
N ASP A 555 -3.18 -19.82 -8.19
CA ASP A 555 -2.45 -18.63 -8.65
C ASP A 555 -2.81 -17.42 -7.78
N PRO A 556 -1.85 -16.84 -7.02
CA PRO A 556 -2.11 -15.67 -6.20
C PRO A 556 -2.51 -14.43 -7.03
N ASP A 557 -2.18 -14.37 -8.32
CA ASP A 557 -2.54 -13.26 -9.19
C ASP A 557 -3.95 -13.38 -9.79
N ASP A 558 -4.51 -14.59 -9.89
CA ASP A 558 -5.82 -14.78 -10.51
C ASP A 558 -6.98 -14.39 -9.59
N LEU A 559 -6.78 -14.26 -8.27
CA LEU A 559 -7.89 -14.10 -7.31
C LEU A 559 -8.12 -12.65 -6.85
N VAL A 560 -7.55 -11.69 -7.57
CA VAL A 560 -7.54 -10.26 -7.22
C VAL A 560 -8.91 -9.60 -7.35
N TYR A 561 -9.64 -9.91 -8.43
CA TYR A 561 -11.02 -9.49 -8.61
C TYR A 561 -11.98 -10.63 -8.28
N PRO A 562 -13.26 -10.35 -7.94
CA PRO A 562 -14.26 -11.40 -7.80
C PRO A 562 -14.30 -12.30 -9.05
N PRO A 563 -14.49 -13.62 -8.93
CA PRO A 563 -14.67 -14.49 -10.09
C PRO A 563 -15.96 -14.14 -10.83
N LEU A 564 -16.02 -14.47 -12.12
CA LEU A 564 -17.30 -14.48 -12.85
C LEU A 564 -18.15 -15.63 -12.30
N GLN A 565 -19.47 -15.40 -12.16
CA GLN A 565 -20.43 -16.41 -11.71
C GLN A 565 -20.70 -17.45 -12.78
#